data_AF-A0A1J4L4I6-F1
#
_entry.id   AF-A0A1J4L4I6-F1
#
_cell.length_a   1.000
_cell.length_b   1.000
_cell.length_c   1.000
_cell.angle_alpha   90.00
_cell.angle_beta   90.00
_cell.angle_gamma   90.00
#
_symmetry.space_group_name_H-M   'P 1'
#
loop_
_entity.id
_entity.type
_entity.pdbx_description
1 polymer ?
#
loop_
_entity_poly.entity_id
_entity_poly.type
_entity_poly.pdbx_seq_one_letter_code
_entity_poly.pdbx_strand_id
1 'polypeptide(L)'
;MLRKVQAAFPPPKEKRQLTDEEKDQIVDAFKQFRNTLICGATFSVFRDLITISFEEQRPPFDLTSLVLDSLDTGLELSSFGLVDSLLRISIKPDLRTLKRWVPWTIATSAITACANRAIQVPLQNKYHNNKLSYKGYFTGLGKATSHAIGFNTCAGLAYHYLPKNEKMGGEFARSTSAITIGSFGATIASTPFVNAPIPKILRDFWHNVPLIMLDNSMFTIVQKTTEPMLK
;
A
#
# COMPACT_ATOMS: atom_id res chain seq x y z
N MET A 1 50.67 17.10 14.02
CA MET A 1 49.38 17.07 14.74
C MET A 1 48.28 16.52 13.83
N LEU A 2 48.37 15.25 13.41
CA LEU A 2 47.32 14.58 12.61
C LEU A 2 47.12 13.17 13.16
N ARG A 3 46.37 13.07 14.27
CA ARG A 3 45.80 11.81 14.75
C ARG A 3 44.43 12.11 15.33
N LYS A 4 43.47 11.24 14.99
CA LYS A 4 42.11 11.07 15.54
C LYS A 4 40.97 11.83 14.86
N VAL A 5 40.60 11.40 13.65
CA VAL A 5 39.19 11.27 13.25
C VAL A 5 39.02 9.93 12.53
N GLN A 6 39.12 8.84 13.27
CA GLN A 6 38.84 7.49 12.75
C GLN A 6 38.33 6.62 13.89
N ALA A 7 37.10 6.90 14.32
CA ALA A 7 36.30 6.02 15.20
C ALA A 7 34.89 6.60 15.37
N ALA A 8 34.00 6.42 14.39
CA ALA A 8 32.57 6.66 14.59
C ALA A 8 31.67 5.69 13.81
N PHE A 9 32.23 4.66 13.17
CA PHE A 9 31.44 3.55 12.67
C PHE A 9 31.95 2.29 13.37
N PRO A 10 31.11 1.59 14.15
CA PRO A 10 31.46 0.24 14.58
C PRO A 10 31.78 -0.58 13.31
N PRO A 11 32.70 -1.55 13.38
CA PRO A 11 32.93 -2.46 12.26
C PRO A 11 31.59 -3.08 11.85
N PRO A 12 31.36 -3.37 10.56
CA PRO A 12 30.14 -4.01 10.10
C PRO A 12 29.94 -5.27 10.95
N LYS A 13 28.85 -5.30 11.73
CA LYS A 13 28.45 -6.49 12.49
C LYS A 13 28.48 -7.67 11.51
N GLU A 14 29.04 -8.80 11.96
CA GLU A 14 29.02 -10.06 11.20
C GLU A 14 27.68 -10.21 10.47
N LYS A 15 27.74 -10.57 9.19
CA LYS A 15 26.54 -10.86 8.41
C LYS A 15 25.74 -11.92 9.17
N ARG A 16 24.70 -11.48 9.88
CA ARG A 16 23.78 -12.38 10.56
C ARG A 16 23.28 -13.36 9.52
N GLN A 17 23.62 -14.63 9.69
CA GLN A 17 23.04 -15.68 8.88
C GLN A 17 21.57 -15.81 9.27
N LEU A 18 20.70 -15.75 8.27
CA LEU A 18 19.27 -15.94 8.46
C LEU A 18 19.03 -17.38 8.93
N THR A 19 18.20 -17.55 9.96
CA THR A 19 17.74 -18.88 10.35
C THR A 19 16.83 -19.47 9.27
N ASP A 20 16.63 -20.78 9.25
CA ASP A 20 15.74 -21.40 8.26
C ASP A 20 14.29 -20.92 8.43
N GLU A 21 13.83 -20.72 9.68
CA GLU A 21 12.55 -20.09 9.97
C GLU A 21 12.44 -18.67 9.37
N GLU A 22 13.52 -17.88 9.42
CA GLU A 22 13.53 -16.53 8.84
C GLU A 22 13.51 -16.59 7.30
N LYS A 23 14.17 -17.58 6.70
CA LYS A 23 14.09 -17.81 5.25
C LYS A 23 12.67 -18.20 4.84
N ASP A 24 12.02 -19.09 5.58
CA ASP A 24 10.64 -19.51 5.30
C ASP A 24 9.67 -18.33 5.41
N GLN A 25 9.82 -17.49 6.46
CA GLN A 25 9.02 -16.27 6.61
C GLN A 25 9.26 -15.27 5.48
N ILE A 26 10.50 -15.13 4.99
CA ILE A 26 10.81 -14.30 3.82
C ILE A 26 10.10 -14.86 2.58
N VAL A 27 10.20 -16.18 2.33
CA VAL A 27 9.55 -16.84 1.20
C VAL A 27 8.05 -16.61 1.24
N ASP A 28 7.42 -16.77 2.39
CA ASP A 28 5.98 -16.57 2.54
C ASP A 28 5.58 -15.10 2.37
N ALA A 29 6.38 -14.15 2.86
CA ALA A 29 6.18 -12.73 2.60
C ALA A 29 6.22 -12.40 1.09
N PHE A 30 7.16 -13.01 0.35
CA PHE A 30 7.25 -12.84 -1.11
C PHE A 30 6.11 -13.53 -1.86
N LYS A 31 5.64 -14.69 -1.40
CA LYS A 31 4.43 -15.34 -1.96
C LYS A 31 3.21 -14.44 -1.78
N GLN A 32 3.01 -13.92 -0.57
CA GLN A 32 1.90 -13.02 -0.28
C GLN A 32 1.99 -11.74 -1.11
N PHE A 33 3.18 -11.15 -1.21
CA PHE A 33 3.43 -9.99 -2.08
C PHE A 33 3.04 -10.28 -3.53
N ARG A 34 3.53 -11.38 -4.11
CA ARG A 34 3.21 -11.78 -5.49
C ARG A 34 1.72 -11.94 -5.69
N ASN A 35 1.05 -12.64 -4.77
CA ASN A 35 -0.39 -12.90 -4.89
C ASN A 35 -1.19 -11.60 -4.82
N THR A 36 -0.89 -10.74 -3.85
CA THR A 36 -1.55 -9.43 -3.73
C THR A 36 -1.27 -8.53 -4.92
N LEU A 37 -0.05 -8.56 -5.48
CA LEU A 37 0.32 -7.79 -6.67
C LEU A 37 -0.52 -8.21 -7.88
N ILE A 38 -0.61 -9.52 -8.14
CA ILE A 38 -1.38 -10.06 -9.28
C ILE A 38 -2.86 -9.79 -9.09
N CYS A 39 -3.40 -10.02 -7.88
CA CYS A 39 -4.79 -9.71 -7.57
C CYS A 39 -5.09 -8.21 -7.72
N GLY A 40 -4.21 -7.34 -7.24
CA GLY A 40 -4.36 -5.89 -7.35
C GLY A 40 -4.30 -5.39 -8.79
N ALA A 41 -3.39 -5.92 -9.60
CA ALA A 41 -3.34 -5.60 -11.02
C ALA A 41 -4.59 -6.08 -11.76
N THR A 42 -5.01 -7.33 -11.53
CA THR A 42 -6.23 -7.88 -12.13
C THR A 42 -7.47 -7.07 -11.74
N PHE A 43 -7.58 -6.69 -10.46
CA PHE A 43 -8.62 -5.81 -9.95
C PHE A 43 -8.64 -4.46 -10.68
N SER A 44 -7.49 -3.80 -10.85
CA SER A 44 -7.42 -2.52 -11.57
C SER A 44 -7.92 -2.66 -12.99
N VAL A 45 -7.47 -3.69 -13.73
CA VAL A 45 -7.93 -3.95 -15.10
C VAL A 45 -9.45 -4.08 -15.16
N PHE A 46 -10.06 -4.85 -14.27
CA PHE A 46 -11.52 -5.00 -14.24
C PHE A 46 -12.24 -3.70 -13.89
N ARG A 47 -11.77 -2.96 -12.88
CA ARG A 47 -12.34 -1.67 -12.48
C ARG A 47 -12.28 -0.68 -13.64
N ASP A 48 -11.14 -0.60 -14.32
CA ASP A 48 -10.92 0.36 -15.40
C ASP A 48 -11.75 -0.01 -16.64
N LEU A 49 -11.86 -1.30 -16.98
CA LEU A 49 -12.75 -1.78 -18.04
C LEU A 49 -14.24 -1.52 -17.75
N ILE A 50 -14.67 -1.72 -16.51
CA ILE A 50 -16.03 -1.38 -16.06
C ILE A 50 -16.27 0.12 -16.26
N THR A 51 -15.35 0.96 -15.81
CA THR A 51 -15.45 2.42 -15.93
C THR A 51 -15.55 2.85 -17.40
N ILE A 52 -14.68 2.33 -18.27
CA ILE A 52 -14.71 2.58 -19.73
C ILE A 52 -16.04 2.12 -20.35
N SER A 53 -16.62 1.03 -19.85
CA SER A 53 -17.90 0.51 -20.36
C SER A 53 -19.10 1.38 -19.99
N PHE A 54 -18.99 2.17 -18.91
CA PHE A 54 -20.03 3.07 -18.43
C PHE A 54 -19.84 4.53 -18.87
N GLU A 55 -18.66 4.90 -19.38
CA GLU A 55 -18.42 6.24 -19.95
C GLU A 55 -18.93 6.33 -21.40
N GLU A 56 -19.85 7.27 -21.65
CA GLU A 56 -20.44 7.52 -22.98
C GLU A 56 -19.40 8.01 -24.01
N GLN A 57 -18.32 8.64 -23.55
CA GLN A 57 -17.17 9.02 -24.36
C GLN A 57 -16.01 8.08 -24.03
N ARG A 58 -15.73 7.12 -24.92
CA ARG A 58 -14.58 6.23 -24.76
C ARG A 58 -13.29 7.05 -24.91
N PRO A 59 -12.47 7.25 -23.87
CA PRO A 59 -11.15 7.82 -24.06
C PRO A 59 -10.32 6.88 -24.94
N PRO A 60 -9.33 7.40 -25.70
CA PRO A 60 -8.42 6.55 -26.48
C PRO A 60 -7.73 5.55 -25.54
N PHE A 61 -7.98 4.27 -25.78
CA PHE A 61 -7.52 3.16 -24.95
C PHE A 61 -6.13 2.71 -25.39
N ASP A 62 -5.13 2.87 -24.52
CA ASP A 62 -3.80 2.32 -24.70
C ASP A 62 -3.62 1.13 -23.74
N LEU A 63 -3.42 -0.07 -24.31
CA LEU A 63 -3.17 -1.29 -23.54
C LEU A 63 -1.96 -1.14 -22.61
N THR A 64 -0.96 -0.36 -23.01
CA THR A 64 0.27 -0.21 -22.23
C THR A 64 0.05 0.65 -21.01
N SER A 65 -0.75 1.72 -21.10
CA SER A 65 -1.12 2.52 -19.92
C SER A 65 -2.00 1.71 -18.97
N LEU A 66 -2.95 0.91 -19.49
CA LEU A 66 -3.76 0.01 -18.67
C LEU A 66 -2.89 -0.97 -17.87
N VAL A 67 -1.90 -1.60 -18.52
CA VAL A 67 -0.98 -2.53 -17.85
C VAL A 67 -0.16 -1.80 -16.78
N LEU A 68 0.35 -0.61 -17.09
CA LEU A 68 1.15 0.17 -16.12
C LEU A 68 0.32 0.63 -14.92
N ASP A 69 -0.88 1.16 -15.13
CA ASP A 69 -1.79 1.58 -14.05
C ASP A 69 -2.21 0.40 -13.18
N SER A 70 -2.40 -0.78 -13.80
CA SER A 70 -2.68 -2.00 -13.07
C SER A 70 -1.51 -2.48 -12.23
N LEU A 71 -0.28 -2.43 -12.76
CA LEU A 71 0.92 -2.77 -12.01
C LEU A 71 1.15 -1.80 -10.86
N ASP A 72 0.92 -0.50 -11.08
CA ASP A 72 1.03 0.51 -10.04
C ASP A 72 0.03 0.25 -8.91
N THR A 73 -1.23 -0.07 -9.25
CA THR A 73 -2.26 -0.47 -8.26
C THR A 73 -1.85 -1.74 -7.51
N GLY A 74 -1.36 -2.76 -8.22
CA GLY A 74 -0.86 -4.00 -7.61
C GLY A 74 0.30 -3.77 -6.66
N LEU A 75 1.24 -2.90 -7.01
CA LEU A 75 2.36 -2.50 -6.16
C LEU A 75 1.89 -1.74 -4.92
N GLU A 76 0.95 -0.81 -5.06
CA GLU A 76 0.40 -0.05 -3.93
C GLU A 76 -0.29 -0.93 -2.89
N LEU A 77 -1.05 -1.94 -3.34
CA LEU A 77 -1.76 -2.85 -2.45
C LEU A 77 -0.86 -3.89 -1.78
N SER A 78 0.25 -4.27 -2.42
CA SER A 78 1.10 -5.39 -1.96
C SER A 78 2.32 -4.95 -1.14
N SER A 79 2.86 -3.76 -1.39
CA SER A 79 4.17 -3.40 -0.88
C SER A 79 4.21 -3.12 0.61
N PHE A 80 3.14 -2.58 1.21
CA PHE A 80 3.09 -2.38 2.66
C PHE A 80 3.25 -3.71 3.40
N GLY A 81 2.54 -4.76 2.96
CA GLY A 81 2.62 -6.09 3.56
C GLY A 81 4.01 -6.70 3.43
N LEU A 82 4.67 -6.52 2.27
CA LEU A 82 6.05 -6.98 2.07
C LEU A 82 7.03 -6.24 3.00
N VAL A 83 6.98 -4.90 3.01
CA VAL A 83 7.88 -4.08 3.83
C VAL A 83 7.66 -4.35 5.32
N ASP A 84 6.41 -4.41 5.79
CA ASP A 84 6.09 -4.72 7.18
C ASP A 84 6.66 -6.10 7.58
N SER A 85 6.47 -7.12 6.73
CA SER A 85 6.96 -8.48 6.99
C SER A 85 8.48 -8.53 7.05
N LEU A 86 9.18 -7.97 6.06
CA LEU A 86 10.64 -7.96 6.03
C LEU A 86 11.25 -7.19 7.21
N LEU A 87 10.65 -6.05 7.58
CA LEU A 87 11.10 -5.28 8.73
C LEU A 87 10.84 -6.01 10.05
N ARG A 88 9.73 -6.73 10.19
CA ARG A 88 9.45 -7.56 11.38
C ARG A 88 10.43 -8.70 11.54
N ILE A 89 10.79 -9.38 10.45
CA ILE A 89 11.79 -10.47 10.45
C ILE A 89 13.16 -9.92 10.88
N SER A 90 13.53 -8.75 10.36
CA SER A 90 14.83 -8.14 10.58
C SER A 90 14.98 -7.54 11.99
N ILE A 91 14.00 -6.74 12.41
CA ILE A 91 14.04 -5.92 13.63
C ILE A 91 13.41 -6.64 14.84
N LYS A 92 12.43 -7.53 14.60
CA LYS A 92 11.64 -8.23 15.63
C LYS A 92 11.05 -7.27 16.67
N PRO A 93 10.26 -6.27 16.25
CA PRO A 93 9.71 -5.27 17.16
C PRO A 93 8.66 -5.88 18.10
N ASP A 94 8.60 -5.40 19.35
CA ASP A 94 7.48 -5.70 20.24
C ASP A 94 6.31 -4.74 19.98
N LEU A 95 5.29 -5.23 19.28
CA LEU A 95 4.14 -4.44 18.83
C LEU A 95 2.87 -4.71 19.64
N ARG A 96 3.00 -5.29 20.84
CA ARG A 96 1.85 -5.65 21.70
C ARG A 96 1.04 -4.47 22.21
N THR A 97 1.60 -3.26 22.18
CA THR A 97 0.95 -2.05 22.69
C THR A 97 0.76 -1.02 21.58
N LEU A 98 -0.35 -0.29 21.62
CA LEU A 98 -0.64 0.79 20.65
C LEU A 98 0.48 1.84 20.60
N LYS A 99 1.12 2.14 21.74
CA LYS A 99 2.25 3.09 21.83
C LYS A 99 3.46 2.66 21.00
N ARG A 100 3.63 1.36 20.73
CA ARG A 100 4.71 0.82 19.87
C ARG A 100 4.22 0.51 18.46
N TRP A 101 2.99 0.03 18.33
CA TRP A 101 2.37 -0.31 17.04
C TRP A 101 2.12 0.91 16.15
N VAL A 102 1.65 2.04 16.71
CA VAL A 102 1.37 3.25 15.91
C VAL A 102 2.67 3.82 15.29
N PRO A 103 3.75 4.10 16.06
CA PRO A 103 5.01 4.56 15.46
C PRO A 103 5.60 3.59 14.44
N TRP A 104 5.47 2.28 14.69
CA TRP A 104 5.90 1.25 13.74
C TRP A 104 5.13 1.35 12.42
N THR A 105 3.82 1.47 12.48
CA THR A 105 2.94 1.58 11.30
C THR A 105 3.26 2.85 10.51
N ILE A 106 3.53 3.96 11.21
CA ILE A 106 3.94 5.23 10.59
C ILE A 106 5.27 5.05 9.84
N ALA A 107 6.29 4.50 10.50
CA ALA A 107 7.62 4.31 9.90
C ALA A 107 7.56 3.36 8.69
N THR A 108 6.85 2.24 8.84
CA THR A 108 6.66 1.24 7.78
C THR A 108 5.91 1.83 6.60
N SER A 109 4.88 2.64 6.83
CA SER A 109 4.14 3.33 5.77
C SER A 109 5.03 4.32 5.00
N ALA A 110 5.89 5.07 5.70
CA ALA A 110 6.83 5.98 5.07
C ALA A 110 7.88 5.25 4.22
N ILE A 111 8.46 4.17 4.74
CA ILE A 111 9.42 3.33 4.00
C ILE A 111 8.73 2.73 2.75
N THR A 112 7.51 2.24 2.91
CA THR A 112 6.71 1.66 1.82
C THR A 112 6.45 2.70 0.73
N ALA A 113 6.02 3.91 1.09
CA ALA A 113 5.75 4.97 0.12
C ALA A 113 7.01 5.34 -0.67
N CYS A 114 8.16 5.43 -0.01
CA CYS A 114 9.46 5.64 -0.66
C CYS A 114 9.82 4.49 -1.60
N ALA A 115 9.68 3.23 -1.15
CA ALA A 115 9.99 2.05 -1.95
C ALA A 115 9.10 1.96 -3.21
N ASN A 116 7.80 2.21 -3.07
CA ASN A 116 6.87 2.27 -4.21
C ASN A 116 7.30 3.33 -5.22
N ARG A 117 7.55 4.56 -4.76
CA ARG A 117 7.98 5.63 -5.66
C ARG A 117 9.33 5.35 -6.32
N ALA A 118 10.22 4.61 -5.67
CA ALA A 118 11.51 4.24 -6.24
C ALA A 118 11.36 3.27 -7.42
N ILE A 119 10.26 2.53 -7.48
CA ILE A 119 9.93 1.60 -8.58
C ILE A 119 9.08 2.31 -9.63
N GLN A 120 7.98 2.95 -9.22
CA GLN A 120 6.99 3.54 -10.12
C GLN A 120 7.57 4.69 -10.96
N VAL A 121 8.31 5.61 -10.35
CA VAL A 121 8.81 6.82 -11.03
C VAL A 121 9.76 6.51 -12.19
N PRO A 122 10.79 5.65 -12.05
CA PRO A 122 11.63 5.30 -13.19
C PRO A 122 10.89 4.49 -14.26
N LEU A 123 9.91 3.66 -13.90
CA LEU A 123 9.07 2.93 -14.86
C LEU A 123 8.22 3.88 -15.69
N GLN A 124 7.49 4.79 -15.03
CA GLN A 124 6.68 5.82 -15.70
C GLN A 124 7.54 6.75 -16.57
N ASN A 125 8.71 7.17 -16.09
CA ASN A 125 9.63 7.99 -16.89
C ASN A 125 10.17 7.23 -18.11
N LYS A 126 10.47 5.93 -17.98
CA LYS A 126 10.87 5.10 -19.11
C LYS A 126 9.73 4.99 -20.13
N TYR A 127 8.49 4.83 -19.67
CA TYR A 127 7.33 4.74 -20.54
C TYR A 127 7.05 6.04 -21.31
N HIS A 128 6.93 7.17 -20.60
CA HIS A 128 6.56 8.44 -21.22
C HIS A 128 7.71 9.13 -21.97
N ASN A 129 8.95 8.96 -21.49
CA ASN A 129 10.10 9.73 -21.99
C ASN A 129 11.21 8.86 -22.60
N ASN A 130 10.99 7.55 -22.74
CA ASN A 130 11.98 6.56 -23.21
C ASN A 130 13.32 6.58 -22.44
N LYS A 131 13.33 7.09 -21.20
CA LYS A 131 14.54 7.22 -20.36
C LYS A 131 14.25 6.80 -18.91
N LEU A 132 15.06 5.88 -18.39
CA LEU A 132 15.07 5.58 -16.96
C LEU A 132 15.58 6.80 -16.19
N SER A 133 14.73 7.36 -15.33
CA SER A 133 15.06 8.54 -14.55
C SER A 133 14.26 8.59 -13.25
N TYR A 134 14.86 9.15 -12.19
CA TYR A 134 14.17 9.46 -10.94
C TYR A 134 13.61 10.90 -10.91
N LYS A 135 13.55 11.57 -12.07
CA LYS A 135 12.96 12.91 -12.16
C LYS A 135 11.51 12.86 -11.66
N GLY A 136 11.21 13.68 -10.65
CA GLY A 136 9.89 13.70 -10.00
C GLY A 136 9.72 12.71 -8.85
N TYR A 137 10.77 12.02 -8.40
CA TYR A 137 10.68 11.06 -7.28
C TYR A 137 10.05 11.65 -6.02
N PHE A 138 10.45 12.87 -5.64
CA PHE A 138 9.90 13.55 -4.46
C PHE A 138 8.53 14.20 -4.71
N THR A 139 8.08 14.28 -5.97
CA THR A 139 6.82 14.94 -6.33
C THR A 139 5.64 14.13 -5.79
N GLY A 140 4.91 14.69 -4.83
CA GLY A 140 3.77 14.03 -4.21
C GLY A 140 4.13 12.93 -3.21
N LEU A 141 5.43 12.73 -2.90
CA LEU A 141 5.87 11.74 -1.91
C LEU A 141 5.30 12.04 -0.51
N GLY A 142 5.23 13.32 -0.13
CA GLY A 142 4.61 13.75 1.12
C GLY A 142 3.13 13.36 1.20
N LYS A 143 2.36 13.65 0.13
CA LYS A 143 0.95 13.27 0.03
C LYS A 143 0.77 11.75 0.11
N ALA A 144 1.55 10.99 -0.66
CA ALA A 144 1.48 9.52 -0.68
C ALA A 144 1.84 8.92 0.70
N THR A 145 2.87 9.45 1.35
CA THR A 145 3.30 9.03 2.69
C THR A 145 2.22 9.32 3.72
N SER A 146 1.69 10.55 3.75
CA SER A 146 0.62 10.91 4.69
C SER A 146 -0.66 10.12 4.45
N HIS A 147 -1.01 9.87 3.19
CA HIS A 147 -2.13 9.01 2.83
C HIS A 147 -1.93 7.58 3.35
N ALA A 148 -0.77 6.97 3.10
CA ALA A 148 -0.46 5.62 3.57
C ALA A 148 -0.46 5.51 5.10
N ILE A 149 0.10 6.51 5.79
CA ILE A 149 0.09 6.58 7.27
C ILE A 149 -1.35 6.62 7.79
N GLY A 150 -2.16 7.53 7.25
CA GLY A 150 -3.57 7.67 7.64
C GLY A 150 -4.35 6.40 7.39
N PHE A 151 -4.19 5.79 6.22
CA PHE A 151 -4.85 4.54 5.85
C PHE A 151 -4.48 3.40 6.81
N ASN A 152 -3.20 3.05 6.90
CA ASN A 152 -2.76 1.86 7.64
C ASN A 152 -3.00 1.98 9.14
N THR A 153 -2.84 3.19 9.69
CA THR A 153 -3.09 3.42 11.13
C THR A 153 -4.58 3.30 11.43
N CYS A 154 -5.44 3.97 10.65
CA CYS A 154 -6.89 3.95 10.90
C CYS A 154 -7.52 2.59 10.58
N ALA A 155 -7.12 1.92 9.49
CA ALA A 155 -7.58 0.58 9.16
C ALA A 155 -7.12 -0.43 10.22
N GLY A 156 -5.86 -0.37 10.68
CA GLY A 156 -5.36 -1.25 11.73
C GLY A 156 -6.10 -1.05 13.06
N LEU A 157 -6.34 0.21 13.46
CA LEU A 157 -7.17 0.51 14.63
C LEU A 157 -8.60 -0.01 14.44
N ALA A 158 -9.20 0.15 13.25
CA ALA A 158 -10.51 -0.39 12.95
C ALA A 158 -10.54 -1.91 13.14
N TYR A 159 -9.53 -2.65 12.66
CA TYR A 159 -9.47 -4.10 12.89
C TYR A 159 -9.36 -4.48 14.38
N HIS A 160 -8.73 -3.64 15.21
CA HIS A 160 -8.64 -3.86 16.66
C HIS A 160 -9.96 -3.59 17.39
N TYR A 161 -10.73 -2.58 16.97
CA TYR A 161 -11.93 -2.14 17.69
C TYR A 161 -13.26 -2.62 17.09
N LEU A 162 -13.28 -2.96 15.80
CA LEU A 162 -14.49 -3.49 15.16
C LEU A 162 -14.84 -4.86 15.74
N PRO A 163 -16.14 -5.18 15.89
CA PRO A 163 -16.58 -6.51 16.30
C PRO A 163 -16.03 -7.61 15.39
N LYS A 164 -15.96 -8.83 15.93
CA LYS A 164 -15.58 -10.00 15.13
C LYS A 164 -16.55 -10.23 13.98
N ASN A 165 -16.08 -10.93 12.94
CA ASN A 165 -16.79 -11.15 11.68
C ASN A 165 -18.22 -11.65 11.88
N GLU A 166 -18.44 -12.55 12.85
CA GLU A 166 -19.75 -13.16 13.10
C GLU A 166 -20.81 -12.14 13.53
N LYS A 167 -20.40 -11.06 14.21
CA LYS A 167 -21.29 -9.99 14.67
C LYS A 167 -21.51 -8.89 13.64
N MET A 168 -20.70 -8.83 12.59
CA MET A 168 -20.79 -7.82 11.53
C MET A 168 -21.45 -8.35 10.25
N GLY A 169 -21.96 -9.59 10.25
CA GLY A 169 -22.52 -10.21 9.03
C GLY A 169 -21.46 -10.79 8.09
N GLY A 170 -20.26 -11.06 8.60
CA GLY A 170 -19.18 -11.75 7.89
C GLY A 170 -17.89 -10.94 7.74
N GLU A 171 -16.89 -11.59 7.14
CA GLU A 171 -15.58 -11.01 6.88
C GLU A 171 -15.65 -9.81 5.94
N PHE A 172 -16.49 -9.89 4.91
CA PHE A 172 -16.66 -8.83 3.92
C PHE A 172 -17.11 -7.50 4.56
N ALA A 173 -18.10 -7.54 5.44
CA ALA A 173 -18.62 -6.35 6.11
C ALA A 173 -17.58 -5.71 7.05
N ARG A 174 -16.84 -6.54 7.80
CA ARG A 174 -15.76 -6.06 8.66
C ARG A 174 -14.60 -5.46 7.86
N SER A 175 -14.17 -6.13 6.79
CA SER A 175 -13.11 -5.65 5.90
C SER A 175 -13.51 -4.31 5.24
N THR A 176 -14.72 -4.23 4.69
CA THR A 176 -15.26 -3.00 4.09
C THR A 176 -15.29 -1.85 5.08
N SER A 177 -15.71 -2.12 6.32
CA SER A 177 -15.73 -1.10 7.39
C SER A 177 -14.32 -0.63 7.73
N ALA A 178 -13.36 -1.56 7.85
CA ALA A 178 -11.97 -1.22 8.14
C ALA A 178 -11.32 -0.42 7.00
N ILE A 179 -11.56 -0.80 5.75
CA ILE A 179 -11.09 -0.07 4.56
C ILE A 179 -11.73 1.33 4.51
N THR A 180 -13.03 1.44 4.79
CA THR A 180 -13.73 2.75 4.82
C THR A 180 -13.12 3.67 5.88
N ILE A 181 -12.87 3.16 7.10
CA ILE A 181 -12.20 3.92 8.17
C ILE A 181 -10.75 4.26 7.79
N GLY A 182 -10.04 3.34 7.15
CA GLY A 182 -8.71 3.58 6.58
C GLY A 182 -8.72 4.73 5.58
N SER A 183 -9.56 4.65 4.56
CA SER A 183 -9.71 5.68 3.52
C SER A 183 -10.09 7.03 4.09
N PHE A 184 -10.92 7.05 5.13
CA PHE A 184 -11.23 8.26 5.89
C PHE A 184 -9.98 8.87 6.54
N GLY A 185 -9.22 8.05 7.28
CA GLY A 185 -7.96 8.45 7.90
C GLY A 185 -6.94 8.97 6.89
N ALA A 186 -6.83 8.30 5.73
CA ALA A 186 -5.97 8.68 4.62
C ALA A 186 -6.35 10.04 4.02
N THR A 187 -7.66 10.28 3.87
CA THR A 187 -8.23 11.53 3.36
C THR A 187 -7.92 12.70 4.30
N ILE A 188 -8.11 12.51 5.62
CA ILE A 188 -7.76 13.53 6.61
C ILE A 188 -6.25 13.78 6.64
N ALA A 189 -5.45 12.71 6.71
CA ALA A 189 -3.99 12.83 6.81
C ALA A 189 -3.36 13.51 5.57
N SER A 190 -3.95 13.33 4.39
CA SER A 190 -3.48 13.95 3.15
C SER A 190 -4.05 15.36 2.88
N THR A 191 -5.01 15.83 3.68
CA THR A 191 -5.65 17.15 3.54
C THR A 191 -4.66 18.33 3.41
N PRO A 192 -3.55 18.40 4.17
CA PRO A 192 -2.57 19.48 4.03
C PRO A 192 -1.96 19.61 2.63
N PHE A 193 -2.05 18.57 1.79
CA PHE A 193 -1.50 18.55 0.44
C PHE A 193 -2.53 18.82 -0.66
N VAL A 194 -3.82 18.94 -0.31
CA VAL A 194 -4.92 19.08 -1.29
C VAL A 194 -5.47 20.52 -1.33
N ASN A 195 -5.05 21.39 -0.40
CA ASN A 195 -5.48 22.80 -0.32
C ASN A 195 -7.00 23.00 -0.43
N ALA A 196 -7.79 22.10 0.16
CA ALA A 196 -9.24 22.13 0.13
C ALA A 196 -9.82 22.26 1.56
N PRO A 197 -10.99 22.91 1.73
CA PRO A 197 -11.65 23.00 3.03
C PRO A 197 -12.07 21.62 3.54
N ILE A 198 -11.86 21.36 4.83
CA ILE A 198 -12.24 20.09 5.49
C ILE A 198 -13.72 19.71 5.22
N PRO A 199 -14.70 20.61 5.29
CA PRO A 199 -16.10 20.24 5.01
C PRO A 199 -16.33 19.70 3.59
N LYS A 200 -15.62 20.25 2.59
CA LYS A 200 -15.69 19.75 1.21
C LYS A 200 -15.11 18.35 1.11
N ILE A 201 -13.95 18.14 1.73
CA ILE A 201 -13.27 16.84 1.78
C ILE A 201 -14.15 15.77 2.44
N LEU A 202 -14.81 16.10 3.55
CA LEU A 202 -15.71 15.17 4.26
C LEU A 202 -16.94 14.81 3.42
N ARG A 203 -17.54 15.79 2.75
CA ARG A 203 -18.67 15.56 1.85
C ARG A 203 -18.28 14.68 0.67
N ASP A 204 -17.14 14.98 0.03
CA ASP A 204 -16.64 14.22 -1.11
C ASP A 204 -16.30 12.77 -0.69
N PHE A 205 -15.75 12.57 0.51
CA PHE A 205 -15.55 11.24 1.09
C PHE A 205 -16.86 10.47 1.26
N TRP A 206 -17.91 11.09 1.78
CA TRP A 206 -19.24 10.46 1.92
C TRP A 206 -19.86 10.04 0.59
N HIS A 207 -19.64 10.80 -0.47
CA HIS A 207 -20.06 10.38 -1.81
C HIS A 207 -19.24 9.20 -2.36
N ASN A 208 -18.02 8.99 -1.87
CA ASN A 208 -17.13 7.92 -2.32
C ASN A 208 -17.30 6.58 -1.56
N VAL A 209 -18.06 6.54 -0.45
CA VAL A 209 -18.25 5.29 0.31
C VAL A 209 -18.82 4.15 -0.53
N PRO A 210 -19.85 4.35 -1.38
CA PRO A 210 -20.35 3.28 -2.24
C PRO A 210 -19.27 2.72 -3.18
N LEU A 211 -18.38 3.59 -3.69
CA LEU A 211 -17.26 3.17 -4.54
C LEU A 211 -16.26 2.31 -3.76
N ILE A 212 -15.97 2.66 -2.50
CA ILE A 212 -15.11 1.84 -1.62
C ILE A 212 -15.71 0.44 -1.42
N MET A 213 -17.04 0.34 -1.25
CA MET A 213 -17.73 -0.95 -1.13
C MET A 213 -17.63 -1.77 -2.41
N LEU A 214 -17.81 -1.12 -3.56
CA LEU A 214 -17.68 -1.74 -4.88
C LEU A 214 -16.25 -2.25 -5.10
N ASP A 215 -15.24 -1.41 -4.83
CA ASP A 215 -13.83 -1.76 -4.97
C ASP A 215 -13.46 -2.95 -4.10
N ASN A 216 -13.87 -2.96 -2.83
CA ASN A 216 -13.60 -4.09 -1.95
C ASN A 216 -14.32 -5.38 -2.41
N SER A 217 -15.54 -5.25 -2.97
CA SER A 217 -16.28 -6.38 -3.53
C SER A 217 -15.54 -6.97 -4.72
N MET A 218 -15.14 -6.13 -5.68
CA MET A 218 -14.40 -6.54 -6.86
C MET A 218 -13.07 -7.17 -6.50
N PHE A 219 -12.30 -6.54 -5.61
CA PHE A 219 -11.03 -7.08 -5.14
C PHE A 219 -11.21 -8.44 -4.45
N THR A 220 -12.24 -8.60 -3.62
CA THR A 220 -12.55 -9.88 -2.96
C THR A 220 -12.90 -10.97 -3.98
N ILE A 221 -13.67 -10.65 -5.03
CA ILE A 221 -14.01 -11.58 -6.10
C ILE A 221 -12.74 -12.00 -6.86
N VAL A 222 -11.91 -11.03 -7.24
CA VAL A 222 -10.64 -11.29 -7.93
C VAL A 222 -9.74 -12.17 -7.08
N GLN A 223 -9.59 -11.85 -5.80
CA GLN A 223 -8.76 -12.64 -4.89
C GLN A 223 -9.26 -14.09 -4.81
N LYS A 224 -10.55 -14.31 -4.59
CA LYS A 224 -11.13 -15.67 -4.51
C LYS A 224 -11.01 -16.46 -5.82
N THR A 225 -10.99 -15.78 -6.96
CA THR A 225 -10.91 -16.42 -8.28
C THR A 225 -9.47 -16.71 -8.68
N THR A 226 -8.55 -15.77 -8.41
CA THR A 226 -7.17 -15.81 -8.87
C THR A 226 -6.23 -16.52 -7.89
N GLU A 227 -6.43 -16.37 -6.58
CA GLU A 227 -5.55 -16.96 -5.56
C GLU A 227 -5.40 -18.49 -5.66
N PRO A 228 -6.45 -19.29 -5.97
CA PRO A 228 -6.30 -20.73 -6.20
C PRO A 228 -5.37 -21.09 -7.36
N MET A 229 -5.23 -20.20 -8.36
CA MET A 229 -4.39 -20.40 -9.54
C MET A 229 -2.92 -20.00 -9.30
N LEU A 230 -2.64 -19.33 -8.18
CA LEU A 230 -1.32 -18.81 -7.82
C LEU A 230 -0.59 -19.66 -6.77
N LYS A 231 -1.15 -20.82 -6.41
CA LYS A 231 -0.55 -21.79 -5.48
C LYS A 231 0.58 -22.58 -6.14
#